data_AF-A0A543Q2H1-F1
#
_entry.id   AF-A0A543Q2H1-F1
#
_cell.length_a   1.000
_cell.length_b   1.000
_cell.length_c   1.000
_cell.angle_alpha   90.00
_cell.angle_beta   90.00
_cell.angle_gamma   90.00
#
_symmetry.space_group_name_H-M   'P 1'
#
loop_
_entity.id
_entity.type
_entity.pdbx_description
1 polymer ?
#
loop_
_entity_poly.entity_id
_entity_poly.type
_entity_poly.pdbx_seq_one_letter_code
_entity_poly.pdbx_strand_id
1 'polypeptide(L)'
;MSIIDLPSALTRALSLKNEDSLDAATIAAAEQLSKKEGLSLDAAVGVLGNDQLIELIGFLNDSMSCEQLSALCDPESYDAEQAREWEVTKDQYLLAHEIAVLSHRVAKQRDTTK
;
A
#
# COMPACT_ATOMS: atom_id res chain seq x y z
N MET A 1 -12.78 -5.07 6.85
CA MET A 1 -13.07 -5.26 5.42
C MET A 1 -11.90 -4.62 4.69
N SER A 2 -11.19 -5.37 3.85
CA SER A 2 -10.02 -4.83 3.14
C SER A 2 -10.45 -3.86 2.05
N ILE A 3 -9.67 -2.81 1.78
CA ILE A 3 -9.96 -1.84 0.72
C ILE A 3 -9.50 -2.38 -0.64
N ILE A 4 -8.35 -3.05 -0.68
CA ILE A 4 -7.84 -3.73 -1.87
C ILE A 4 -7.85 -5.26 -1.71
N ASP A 5 -7.95 -5.98 -2.83
CA ASP A 5 -7.71 -7.43 -2.84
C ASP A 5 -6.20 -7.68 -2.82
N LEU A 6 -5.64 -7.85 -1.62
CA LEU A 6 -4.21 -8.04 -1.39
C LEU A 6 -3.60 -9.18 -2.24
N PRO A 7 -4.22 -10.37 -2.40
CA PRO A 7 -3.66 -11.44 -3.24
C PRO A 7 -3.52 -11.06 -4.71
N SER A 8 -4.55 -10.42 -5.29
CA SER A 8 -4.51 -9.98 -6.69
C SER A 8 -3.55 -8.80 -6.87
N ALA A 9 -3.51 -7.87 -5.91
CA ALA A 9 -2.61 -6.72 -5.94
C ALA A 9 -1.15 -7.17 -5.84
N LEU A 10 -0.87 -8.19 -5.03
CA LEU A 10 0.46 -8.79 -4.90
C LEU A 10 0.91 -9.44 -6.21
N THR A 11 0.04 -10.23 -6.83
CA THR A 11 0.32 -10.82 -8.14
C THR A 11 0.64 -9.74 -9.18
N ARG A 12 -0.13 -8.65 -9.17
CA ARG A 12 0.09 -7.53 -10.08
C ARG A 12 1.40 -6.80 -9.80
N ALA A 13 1.69 -6.45 -8.55
CA ALA A 13 2.93 -5.78 -8.15
C ALA A 13 4.18 -6.62 -8.46
N LEU A 14 4.10 -7.95 -8.33
CA LEU A 14 5.20 -8.85 -8.72
C LEU A 14 5.48 -8.88 -10.22
N SER A 15 4.48 -8.55 -11.06
CA SER A 15 4.67 -8.41 -12.50
C SER A 15 5.42 -7.13 -12.90
N LEU A 16 5.45 -6.11 -12.03
CA LEU A 16 6.10 -4.81 -12.24
C LEU A 16 7.60 -4.85 -11.89
N LYS A 17 8.37 -5.63 -12.65
CA LYS A 17 9.78 -5.94 -12.33
C LYS A 17 10.76 -4.76 -12.33
N ASN A 18 10.40 -3.66 -12.97
CA ASN A 18 11.26 -2.47 -13.09
C ASN A 18 11.02 -1.43 -11.99
N GLU A 19 9.93 -1.58 -11.25
CA GLU A 19 9.58 -0.69 -10.13
C GLU A 19 10.13 -1.28 -8.84
N ASP A 20 10.49 -0.45 -7.87
CA ASP A 20 10.79 -0.96 -6.53
C ASP A 20 9.52 -1.51 -5.85
N SER A 21 9.68 -2.09 -4.66
CA SER A 21 8.57 -2.79 -3.99
C SER A 21 7.44 -1.85 -3.57
N LEU A 22 7.76 -0.62 -3.16
CA LEU A 22 6.78 0.36 -2.70
C LEU A 22 6.04 0.97 -3.89
N ASP A 23 6.77 1.30 -4.95
CA ASP A 23 6.19 1.83 -6.19
C ASP A 23 5.29 0.78 -6.86
N ALA A 24 5.75 -0.47 -6.93
CA ALA A 24 4.95 -1.58 -7.48
C ALA A 24 3.67 -1.82 -6.67
N ALA A 25 3.74 -1.72 -5.34
CA ALA A 25 2.58 -1.87 -4.47
C ALA A 25 1.57 -0.72 -4.66
N THR A 26 2.08 0.52 -4.71
CA THR A 26 1.29 1.73 -4.92
C THR A 26 0.56 1.70 -6.27
N ILE A 27 1.27 1.33 -7.35
CA ILE A 27 0.68 1.15 -8.68
C ILE A 27 -0.40 0.07 -8.66
N ALA A 28 -0.09 -1.13 -8.15
CA ALA A 28 -1.05 -2.23 -8.15
C ALA A 28 -2.34 -1.91 -7.35
N ALA A 29 -2.21 -1.21 -6.21
CA ALA A 29 -3.36 -0.75 -5.44
C ALA A 29 -4.20 0.29 -6.21
N ALA A 30 -3.55 1.30 -6.80
CA ALA A 30 -4.22 2.32 -7.58
C ALA A 30 -4.92 1.74 -8.84
N GLU A 31 -4.31 0.75 -9.48
CA GLU A 31 -4.90 0.05 -10.62
C GLU A 31 -6.20 -0.68 -10.24
N GLN A 32 -6.24 -1.34 -9.08
CA GLN A 32 -7.46 -1.97 -8.56
C GLN A 32 -8.55 -0.95 -8.24
N LEU A 33 -8.18 0.14 -7.53
CA LEU A 33 -9.13 1.17 -7.12
C LEU A 33 -9.74 1.90 -8.31
N SER A 34 -8.94 2.19 -9.33
CA SER A 34 -9.38 2.88 -10.55
C SER A 34 -9.94 1.96 -11.63
N LYS A 35 -9.77 0.64 -11.48
CA LYS A 35 -10.08 -0.38 -12.50
C LYS A 35 -9.37 -0.11 -13.84
N LYS A 36 -8.15 0.42 -13.78
CA LYS A 36 -7.29 0.71 -14.94
C LYS A 36 -5.97 0.00 -14.74
N GLU A 37 -5.49 -0.68 -15.77
CA GLU A 37 -4.17 -1.31 -15.77
C GLU A 37 -3.17 -0.45 -16.55
N GLY A 38 -1.88 -0.66 -16.28
CA GLY A 38 -0.78 0.03 -16.95
C GLY A 38 -0.58 1.46 -16.46
N LEU A 39 -0.90 1.74 -15.19
CA LEU A 39 -0.65 3.05 -14.61
C LEU A 39 0.85 3.27 -14.38
N SER A 40 1.33 4.49 -14.64
CA SER A 40 2.61 4.96 -14.10
C SER A 40 2.46 5.29 -12.61
N LEU A 41 3.58 5.40 -11.90
CA LEU A 41 3.58 5.84 -10.51
C LEU A 41 2.88 7.20 -10.32
N ASP A 42 3.19 8.20 -11.16
CA ASP A 42 2.52 9.51 -11.09
C ASP A 42 1.00 9.41 -11.26
N ALA A 43 0.55 8.53 -12.18
CA ALA A 43 -0.88 8.31 -12.39
C ALA A 43 -1.51 7.55 -11.21
N ALA A 44 -0.78 6.64 -10.59
CA ALA A 44 -1.20 5.92 -9.39
C ALA A 44 -1.34 6.86 -8.19
N VAL A 45 -0.36 7.74 -7.95
CA VAL A 45 -0.42 8.81 -6.94
C VAL A 45 -1.62 9.73 -7.21
N GLY A 46 -1.84 10.12 -8.47
CA GLY A 46 -3.01 10.90 -8.87
C GLY A 46 -4.35 10.21 -8.62
N VAL A 47 -4.43 8.88 -8.69
CA VAL A 47 -5.62 8.10 -8.33
C VAL A 47 -5.86 8.10 -6.82
N LEU A 48 -4.81 8.01 -6.02
CA LEU A 48 -4.90 8.07 -4.56
C LEU A 48 -5.30 9.46 -4.05
N GLY A 49 -4.89 10.51 -4.77
CA GLY A 49 -5.48 11.85 -4.72
C GLY A 49 -5.29 12.60 -3.40
N ASN A 50 -4.41 12.14 -2.52
CA ASN A 50 -4.07 12.78 -1.26
C ASN A 50 -2.57 12.60 -0.96
N ASP A 51 -1.81 13.70 -0.94
CA ASP A 51 -0.37 13.67 -0.69
C ASP A 51 -0.03 13.14 0.71
N GLN A 52 -0.87 13.43 1.71
CA GLN A 52 -0.68 12.90 3.07
C GLN A 52 -0.82 11.38 3.15
N LEU A 53 -1.69 10.80 2.30
CA LEU A 53 -1.79 9.34 2.18
C LEU A 53 -0.48 8.77 1.61
N ILE A 54 0.11 9.41 0.60
CA ILE A 54 1.38 8.95 0.01
C ILE A 54 2.52 9.02 1.02
N GLU A 55 2.61 10.13 1.76
CA GLU A 55 3.62 10.29 2.82
C GLU A 55 3.43 9.26 3.93
N LEU A 56 2.19 9.00 4.36
CA LEU A 56 1.88 7.98 5.36
C LEU A 56 2.26 6.57 4.87
N ILE A 57 1.99 6.24 3.60
CA ILE A 57 2.40 4.96 2.99
C ILE A 57 3.90 4.76 3.11
N GLY A 58 4.69 5.78 2.72
CA GLY A 58 6.15 5.75 2.82
C GLY A 58 6.62 5.61 4.25
N PHE A 59 6.06 6.43 5.16
CA PHE A 59 6.38 6.37 6.58
C PHE A 59 6.13 4.98 7.19
N LEU A 60 4.98 4.37 6.91
CA LEU A 60 4.62 3.04 7.42
C LEU A 60 5.55 1.96 6.86
N ASN A 61 5.85 2.01 5.56
CA ASN A 61 6.76 1.07 4.90
C ASN A 61 8.18 1.13 5.47
N ASP A 62 8.66 2.32 5.82
CA ASP A 62 10.01 2.50 6.33
C ASP A 62 10.12 2.23 7.84
N SER A 63 9.04 2.51 8.58
CA SER A 63 9.05 2.48 10.05
C SER A 63 8.60 1.16 10.64
N MET A 64 7.93 0.30 9.87
CA MET A 64 7.28 -0.91 10.39
C MET A 64 7.69 -2.16 9.62
N SER A 65 7.75 -3.30 10.32
CA SER A 65 7.97 -4.59 9.67
C SER A 65 6.68 -5.14 9.06
N CYS A 66 6.80 -6.06 8.11
CA CYS A 66 5.66 -6.79 7.55
C CYS A 66 4.77 -7.47 8.62
N GLU A 67 5.38 -7.94 9.72
CA GLU A 67 4.66 -8.59 10.83
C GLU A 67 3.87 -7.56 11.63
N GLN A 68 4.46 -6.39 11.92
CA GLN A 68 3.78 -5.29 12.60
C GLN A 68 2.63 -4.75 11.76
N LEU A 69 2.83 -4.54 10.46
CA LEU A 69 1.80 -4.04 9.55
C LEU A 69 0.68 -5.06 9.32
N SER A 70 0.99 -6.36 9.26
CA SER A 70 -0.05 -7.40 9.10
C SER A 70 -0.92 -7.54 10.35
N ALA A 71 -0.38 -7.25 11.54
CA ALA A 71 -1.16 -7.18 12.76
C ALA A 71 -2.09 -5.95 12.80
N LEU A 72 -1.72 -4.87 12.09
CA LEU A 72 -2.48 -3.63 11.99
C LEU A 72 -3.54 -3.62 10.86
N CYS A 73 -3.69 -4.70 10.11
CA CYS A 73 -4.82 -4.86 9.18
C CYS A 73 -6.10 -5.38 9.89
N ASP A 74 -6.06 -5.58 11.20
CA ASP A 74 -7.24 -5.91 11.99
C ASP A 74 -8.09 -4.63 12.21
N PRO A 75 -9.41 -4.61 11.93
CA PRO A 75 -10.25 -3.44 12.21
C PRO A 75 -10.18 -2.92 13.66
N GLU A 76 -9.72 -3.71 14.63
CA GLU A 76 -9.48 -3.27 16.02
C GLU A 76 -8.19 -2.45 16.20
N SER A 77 -7.31 -2.42 15.21
CA SER A 77 -6.01 -1.74 15.25
C SER A 77 -5.98 -0.36 14.57
N TYR A 78 -7.16 0.14 14.21
CA TYR A 78 -7.31 1.52 13.74
C TYR A 78 -6.94 2.52 14.83
N ASP A 79 -5.86 3.27 14.61
CA ASP A 79 -5.46 4.39 15.46
C ASP A 79 -6.11 5.70 14.99
N ALA A 80 -7.14 6.12 15.72
CA ALA A 80 -7.87 7.34 15.41
C ALA A 80 -7.07 8.62 15.66
N GLU A 81 -6.09 8.59 16.56
CA GLU A 81 -5.22 9.72 16.85
C GLU A 81 -4.22 9.87 15.71
N GLN A 82 -3.57 8.79 15.30
CA GLN A 82 -2.65 8.80 14.16
C GLN A 82 -3.36 9.21 12.86
N ALA A 83 -4.55 8.68 12.57
CA ALA A 83 -5.30 9.09 11.38
C ALA A 83 -5.61 10.60 11.37
N ARG A 84 -5.88 11.19 12.54
CA ARG A 84 -6.10 12.62 12.69
C ARG A 84 -4.80 13.43 12.51
N GLU A 85 -3.68 12.97 13.07
CA GLU A 85 -2.38 13.64 12.94
C GLU A 85 -1.90 13.72 11.49
N TRP A 86 -2.17 12.66 10.72
CA TRP A 86 -1.86 12.59 9.30
C TRP A 86 -2.92 13.22 8.39
N GLU A 87 -3.98 13.81 8.97
CA GLU A 87 -5.09 14.41 8.23
C GLU A 87 -5.73 13.46 7.18
N VAL A 88 -5.72 12.16 7.47
CA VAL A 88 -6.29 11.12 6.61
C VAL A 88 -7.62 10.62 7.14
N THR A 89 -8.52 10.24 6.23
CA THR A 89 -9.73 9.51 6.61
C THR A 89 -9.39 8.10 7.09
N LYS A 90 -10.31 7.46 7.82
CA LYS A 90 -10.18 6.06 8.22
C LYS A 90 -9.85 5.13 7.04
N ASP A 91 -10.53 5.34 5.91
CA ASP A 91 -10.32 4.51 4.73
C ASP A 91 -8.93 4.75 4.12
N GLN A 92 -8.46 6.00 4.07
CA GLN A 92 -7.09 6.31 3.63
C GLN A 92 -6.05 5.71 4.58
N TYR A 93 -6.26 5.78 5.89
CA TYR A 93 -5.37 5.17 6.88
C TYR A 93 -5.24 3.66 6.69
N LEU A 94 -6.38 2.96 6.51
CA LEU A 94 -6.40 1.52 6.25
C LEU A 94 -5.75 1.19 4.91
N LEU A 95 -6.00 1.99 3.88
CA LEU A 95 -5.38 1.82 2.57
C LEU A 95 -3.85 2.00 2.65
N ALA A 96 -3.37 2.95 3.45
CA ALA A 96 -1.94 3.16 3.67
C ALA A 96 -1.28 1.90 4.26
N HIS A 97 -1.93 1.31 5.26
CA HIS A 97 -1.49 0.05 5.87
C HIS A 97 -1.47 -1.09 4.85
N GLU A 98 -2.54 -1.24 4.05
CA GLU A 98 -2.62 -2.30 3.05
C GLU A 98 -1.53 -2.16 1.97
N ILE A 99 -1.23 -0.94 1.52
CA ILE A 99 -0.17 -0.68 0.55
C ILE A 99 1.21 -0.95 1.16
N ALA A 100 1.45 -0.54 2.41
CA ALA A 100 2.70 -0.85 3.11
C ALA A 100 2.89 -2.37 3.30
N VAL A 101 1.86 -3.10 3.74
CA VAL A 101 1.88 -4.57 3.80
C VAL A 101 2.20 -5.17 2.45
N LEU A 102 1.55 -4.68 1.39
CA LEU A 102 1.75 -5.16 0.02
C LEU A 102 3.21 -4.95 -0.42
N SER A 103 3.80 -3.79 -0.17
CA SER A 103 5.20 -3.47 -0.46
C SER A 103 6.16 -4.48 0.20
N HIS A 104 6.03 -4.74 1.50
CA HIS A 104 6.89 -5.72 2.16
C HIS A 104 6.70 -7.14 1.62
N ARG A 105 5.47 -7.53 1.26
CA ARG A 105 5.21 -8.85 0.66
C ARG A 105 5.88 -8.98 -0.71
N VAL A 106 5.84 -7.91 -1.52
CA VAL A 106 6.54 -7.83 -2.81
C VAL A 106 8.04 -7.97 -2.60
N ALA A 107 8.62 -7.19 -1.68
CA ALA A 107 10.05 -7.24 -1.35
C ALA A 107 10.48 -8.66 -0.94
N LYS A 108 9.75 -9.27 0.02
CA LYS A 108 10.03 -10.61 0.53
C LYS A 108 9.97 -11.69 -0.56
N GLN A 109 8.97 -11.64 -1.44
CA GLN A 109 8.85 -12.62 -2.54
C GLN A 109 9.93 -12.44 -3.61
N ARG A 110 10.29 -11.19 -3.93
CA ARG A 110 11.38 -10.90 -4.86
C ARG A 110 12.72 -11.39 -4.32
N ASP A 111 12.97 -11.25 -3.02
CA ASP A 111 14.20 -11.75 -2.40
C ASP A 111 14.27 -13.27 -2.29
N THR A 112 13.14 -13.98 -2.20
CA THR A 112 13.11 -15.45 -2.23
C THR A 112 13.23 -16.04 -3.64
N THR A 113 13.10 -15.22 -4.68
CA THR A 113 13.19 -15.65 -6.08
C THR A 113 14.56 -15.31 -6.72
N LYS A 114 15.46 -14.67 -5.96
CA LYS A 114 16.87 -14.47 -6.33
C LYS A 114 17.69 -15.72 -6.03
#